data_AF-A0A2S0NHX1-F1
#
_entry.id   AF-A0A2S0NHX1-F1
#
_cell.length_a   1.000
_cell.length_b   1.000
_cell.length_c   1.000
_cell.angle_alpha   90.00
_cell.angle_beta   90.00
_cell.angle_gamma   90.00
#
_symmetry.space_group_name_H-M   'P 1'
#
loop_
_entity.id
_entity.type
_entity.pdbx_description
1 polymer ?
#
loop_
_entity_poly.entity_id
_entity_poly.type
_entity_poly.pdbx_seq_one_letter_code
_entity_poly.pdbx_strand_id
1 'polypeptide(L)'
;MEFEWDENKRLANIAKHGIDFRIAITVFLAPAALRRSDRNEERWITIGPVRHRLVAVVWTPRGEAKRIISARPARPDEREDYARHVGGHPVG
;
A
#
# COMPACT_ATOMS: atom_id res chain seq x y z
N MET A 1 15.64 0.63 -2.70
CA MET A 1 14.52 -0.21 -2.22
C MET A 1 14.00 -0.98 -3.42
N GLU A 2 14.12 -2.30 -3.43
CA GLU A 2 13.65 -3.13 -4.54
C GLU A 2 12.18 -3.52 -4.36
N PHE A 3 11.44 -3.51 -5.47
CA PHE A 3 10.05 -3.90 -5.53
C PHE A 3 9.87 -4.91 -6.64
N GLU A 4 9.19 -6.00 -6.31
CA GLU A 4 8.87 -7.07 -7.26
C GLU A 4 7.38 -7.37 -7.23
N TRP A 5 6.83 -7.80 -8.36
CA TRP A 5 5.45 -8.27 -8.45
C TRP A 5 5.32 -9.20 -9.63
N ASP A 6 4.26 -10.00 -9.61
CA ASP A 6 3.85 -10.77 -10.78
C ASP A 6 3.07 -9.85 -11.74
N GLU A 7 3.43 -9.84 -13.02
CA GLU A 7 2.81 -8.93 -13.99
C GLU A 7 1.33 -9.28 -14.24
N ASN A 8 0.96 -10.57 -14.19
CA ASN A 8 -0.45 -10.97 -14.26
C ASN A 8 -1.23 -10.44 -13.04
N LYS A 9 -0.64 -10.48 -11.85
CA LYS A 9 -1.23 -9.87 -10.66
C LYS A 9 -1.35 -8.36 -10.76
N ARG A 10 -0.35 -7.68 -11.34
CA ARG A 10 -0.44 -6.22 -11.56
C ARG A 10 -1.61 -5.89 -12.47
N LEU A 11 -1.72 -6.57 -13.62
CA LEU A 11 -2.80 -6.37 -14.57
C LEU A 11 -4.17 -6.69 -13.96
N ALA A 12 -4.29 -7.81 -13.23
CA ALA A 12 -5.52 -8.16 -12.52
C ALA A 12 -5.89 -7.14 -11.44
N ASN A 13 -4.91 -6.57 -10.73
CA ASN A 13 -5.15 -5.52 -9.73
C ASN A 13 -5.61 -4.22 -10.37
N ILE A 14 -5.03 -3.83 -11.52
CA ILE A 14 -5.47 -2.67 -12.29
C ILE A 14 -6.93 -2.87 -12.73
N ALA A 15 -7.26 -4.03 -13.29
CA ALA A 15 -8.63 -4.33 -13.72
C ALA A 15 -9.63 -4.31 -12.54
N LYS A 16 -9.23 -4.82 -11.37
CA LYS A 16 -10.11 -4.94 -10.20
C LYS A 16 -10.24 -3.66 -9.37
N HIS A 17 -9.16 -2.89 -9.25
CA HIS A 17 -9.05 -1.78 -8.29
C HIS A 17 -8.66 -0.44 -8.94
N GLY A 18 -8.31 -0.43 -10.23
CA GLY A 18 -7.88 0.78 -10.94
C GLY A 18 -6.59 1.38 -10.38
N ILE A 19 -5.72 0.56 -9.78
CA ILE A 19 -4.45 0.98 -9.18
C ILE A 19 -3.32 0.14 -9.75
N ASP A 20 -2.36 0.82 -10.35
CA ASP A 20 -1.13 0.23 -10.86
C ASP A 20 -0.09 0.11 -9.73
N PHE A 21 0.57 -1.04 -9.62
CA PHE A 21 1.61 -1.24 -8.61
C PHE A 21 2.76 -0.25 -8.75
N ARG A 22 3.15 0.13 -9.98
CA ARG A 22 4.21 1.11 -10.24
C ARG A 22 3.90 2.48 -9.65
N ILE A 23 2.61 2.82 -9.52
CA ILE A 23 2.17 4.04 -8.85
C ILE A 23 1.95 3.78 -7.36
N ALA A 24 1.45 2.60 -6.98
CA ALA A 24 1.21 2.25 -5.60
C ALA A 24 2.49 2.26 -4.74
N ILE A 25 3.65 1.90 -5.32
CA ILE A 25 4.93 1.94 -4.58
C ILE A 25 5.33 3.35 -4.11
N THR A 26 4.74 4.42 -4.65
CA THR A 26 5.01 5.77 -4.14
C THR A 26 4.56 5.95 -2.69
N VAL A 27 3.68 5.07 -2.20
CA VAL A 27 3.26 5.05 -0.79
C VAL A 27 4.46 4.89 0.16
N PHE A 28 5.51 4.20 -0.27
CA PHE A 28 6.72 3.98 0.53
C PHE A 28 7.68 5.19 0.53
N LEU A 29 7.39 6.21 -0.28
CA LEU A 29 8.18 7.44 -0.38
C LEU A 29 7.59 8.59 0.44
N ALA A 30 6.39 8.41 0.98
CA ALA A 30 5.67 9.41 1.77
C ALA A 30 5.44 8.89 3.20
N PRO A 31 5.09 9.77 4.15
CA PRO A 31 4.60 9.35 5.46
C PRO A 31 3.44 8.37 5.29
N ALA A 32 3.63 7.16 5.81
CA ALA A 32 2.75 6.02 5.64
C ALA A 32 2.53 5.30 6.97
N ALA A 33 1.31 4.80 7.18
CA ALA A 33 1.01 3.88 8.27
C ALA A 33 1.38 2.46 7.83
N LEU A 34 2.09 1.73 8.70
CA LEU A 34 2.48 0.35 8.46
C LEU A 34 1.72 -0.56 9.43
N ARG A 35 0.98 -1.51 8.88
CA ARG A 35 0.17 -2.48 9.64
C ARG A 35 0.55 -3.90 9.25
N ARG A 36 0.68 -4.80 10.23
CA ARG A 36 0.79 -6.24 9.98
C ARG A 36 -0.59 -6.82 9.69
N SER A 37 -0.70 -7.64 8.66
CA SER A 37 -1.97 -8.29 8.30
C SER A 37 -2.27 -9.43 9.25
N ASP A 38 -3.37 -9.33 9.99
CA ASP A 38 -3.83 -10.36 10.93
C ASP A 38 -4.14 -11.72 10.27
N ARG A 39 -4.52 -11.71 8.98
CA ARG A 39 -4.94 -12.92 8.27
C ARG A 39 -3.80 -13.82 7.78
N ASN A 40 -2.56 -13.31 7.73
CA ASN A 40 -1.39 -14.01 7.17
C ASN A 40 -0.15 -13.39 7.81
N GLU A 41 0.55 -14.14 8.65
CA GLU A 41 1.63 -13.65 9.52
C GLU A 41 2.80 -12.99 8.78
N GLU A 42 2.91 -13.20 7.47
CA GLU A 42 4.01 -12.70 6.63
C GLU A 42 3.62 -11.53 5.71
N ARG A 43 2.40 -10.98 5.86
CA ARG A 43 1.91 -9.88 5.01
C ARG A 43 1.86 -8.57 5.78
N TRP A 44 2.32 -7.53 5.11
CA TRP A 44 2.32 -6.16 5.57
C TRP A 44 1.38 -5.33 4.70
N ILE A 45 0.78 -4.32 5.32
CA ILE A 45 -0.10 -3.35 4.68
C ILE A 45 0.49 -1.98 4.94
N THR A 46 0.87 -1.28 3.88
CA THR A 46 1.33 0.10 3.95
C THR A 46 0.22 1.00 3.41
N ILE A 47 -0.25 1.93 4.24
CA ILE A 47 -1.33 2.85 3.92
C ILE A 47 -0.74 4.23 3.79
N GLY A 48 -1.03 4.91 2.69
CA GLY A 48 -0.57 6.27 2.51
C GLY A 48 -1.07 6.90 1.22
N PRO A 49 -0.68 8.16 0.98
CA PRO A 49 -1.16 8.94 -0.14
C PRO A 49 -0.49 8.47 -1.43
N VAL A 50 -1.32 8.22 -2.44
CA VAL A 50 -0.90 7.92 -3.80
C VAL A 50 -1.69 8.84 -4.73
N ARG A 51 -1.01 9.86 -5.25
CA ARG A 51 -1.65 11.00 -5.93
C ARG A 51 -2.70 11.66 -5.02
N HIS A 52 -3.98 11.66 -5.41
CA HIS A 52 -5.07 12.34 -4.70
C HIS A 52 -5.91 11.41 -3.82
N ARG A 53 -5.44 10.20 -3.50
CA ARG A 53 -6.20 9.23 -2.70
C ARG A 53 -5.31 8.40 -1.77
N LEU A 54 -5.86 7.98 -0.63
CA LEU A 54 -5.22 7.02 0.25
C LEU A 54 -5.35 5.60 -0.32
N VAL A 55 -4.22 4.92 -0.44
CA VAL A 55 -4.11 3.56 -0.96
C VAL A 55 -3.48 2.68 0.10
N ALA A 56 -4.04 1.48 0.25
CA ALA A 56 -3.48 0.40 1.04
C ALA A 56 -2.76 -0.57 0.11
N VAL A 57 -1.45 -0.74 0.32
CA VAL A 57 -0.58 -1.63 -0.45
C VAL A 57 -0.22 -2.83 0.41
N VAL A 58 -0.62 -4.01 -0.05
CA VAL A 58 -0.33 -5.29 0.59
C VAL A 58 0.92 -5.88 -0.03
N TRP A 59 1.91 -6.19 0.80
CA TRP A 59 3.19 -6.72 0.36
C TRP A 59 3.77 -7.71 1.37
N THR A 60 4.80 -8.44 0.96
CA THR A 60 5.56 -9.34 1.84
C THR A 60 7.06 -9.15 1.59
N PRO A 61 7.91 -9.18 2.63
CA PRO A 61 9.36 -9.11 2.45
C PRO A 61 9.87 -10.36 1.72
N ARG A 62 10.80 -10.17 0.78
CA ARG A 62 11.49 -11.27 0.09
C ARG A 62 12.97 -10.92 -0.06
N GLY A 63 13.77 -11.34 0.91
CA GLY A 63 15.15 -10.88 1.03
C GLY A 63 15.19 -9.36 1.17
N GLU A 64 15.86 -8.69 0.23
CA GLU A 64 16.00 -7.23 0.20
C GLU A 64 14.85 -6.53 -0.58
N ALA A 65 14.03 -7.31 -1.29
CA ALA A 65 12.92 -6.80 -2.09
C ALA A 65 11.58 -6.86 -1.34
N LYS A 66 10.67 -5.95 -1.70
CA LYS A 66 9.27 -5.97 -1.27
C LYS A 66 8.40 -6.54 -2.40
N ARG A 67 7.81 -7.71 -2.18
CA ARG A 67 6.89 -8.30 -3.15
C ARG A 67 5.48 -7.73 -2.99
N ILE A 68 5.04 -6.95 -3.97
CA ILE A 68 3.69 -6.37 -3.97
C ILE A 68 2.68 -7.45 -4.36
N ILE A 69 1.66 -7.62 -3.51
CA ILE A 69 0.62 -8.65 -3.67
C ILE A 69 -0.67 -8.00 -4.18
N SER A 70 -1.04 -6.84 -3.66
CA SER A 70 -2.25 -6.11 -4.03
C SER A 70 -2.15 -4.63 -3.65
N ALA A 71 -2.85 -3.77 -4.38
CA ALA A 71 -2.98 -2.36 -4.08
C ALA A 71 -4.43 -1.93 -4.29
N ARG A 72 -5.05 -1.38 -3.26
CA ARG A 72 -6.47 -1.04 -3.25
C ARG A 72 -6.71 0.28 -2.54
N PRO A 73 -7.85 0.96 -2.77
CA PRO A 73 -8.22 2.10 -1.96
C PRO A 73 -8.23 1.74 -0.46
N ALA A 74 -7.71 2.63 0.38
CA ALA A 74 -7.77 2.46 1.82
C ALA A 74 -9.23 2.45 2.30
N ARG A 75 -9.58 1.46 3.12
CA ARG A 75 -10.89 1.34 3.78
C ARG A 75 -11.05 2.44 4.84
N PRO A 76 -12.28 2.75 5.27
CA PRO A 76 -12.52 3.78 6.30
C PRO A 76 -11.65 3.60 7.56
N ASP A 77 -11.60 2.38 8.10
CA ASP A 77 -10.76 1.99 9.25
C ASP A 77 -9.25 2.27 9.00
N GLU A 78 -8.77 1.95 7.80
CA GLU A 78 -7.36 2.16 7.41
C GLU A 78 -7.02 3.65 7.22
N ARG A 79 -8.00 4.46 6.78
CA ARG A 79 -7.83 5.92 6.68
C ARG A 79 -7.76 6.57 8.06
N GLU A 80 -8.57 6.09 8.99
CA GLU A 80 -8.53 6.53 10.38
C GLU A 80 -7.21 6.14 11.04
N ASP A 81 -6.73 4.91 10.84
CA ASP A 81 -5.41 4.46 11.29
C ASP A 81 -4.29 5.34 10.71
N TYR A 82 -4.33 5.63 9.41
CA TYR A 82 -3.40 6.56 8.77
C TYR A 82 -3.43 7.95 9.41
N ALA A 83 -4.61 8.51 9.63
CA ALA A 83 -4.76 9.84 10.23
C ALA A 83 -4.23 9.88 11.67
N ARG A 84 -4.37 8.79 12.43
CA ARG A 84 -3.81 8.67 13.78
C ARG A 84 -2.29 8.53 13.77
N HIS A 85 -1.73 7.73 12.87
CA HIS A 85 -0.29 7.46 12.80
C HIS A 85 0.51 8.56 12.13
N VAL A 86 -0.09 9.30 11.19
CA VAL A 86 0.55 10.37 10.43
C VAL A 86 0.06 11.75 10.92
N GLY A 87 -0.60 11.80 12.08
CA GLY A 87 -1.22 12.98 12.65
C GLY A 87 -0.33 14.22 12.59
N GLY A 88 -0.71 15.19 11.76
CA GLY A 88 -0.17 16.56 11.83
C GLY A 88 0.09 17.32 10.52
N HIS A 89 -0.05 16.73 9.33
CA HIS A 89 0.04 17.53 8.10
C HIS A 89 -1.30 17.52 7.34
N PRO A 90 -2.11 18.58 7.43
CA PRO A 90 -3.24 18.73 6.52
C PRO A 90 -2.66 18.75 5.10
N VAL A 91 -3.14 17.85 4.25
CA VAL A 91 -3.06 18.08 2.81
C VAL A 91 -3.91 19.31 2.55
N GLY A 92 -3.24 20.45 2.38
CA GLY A 92 -3.86 21.73 2.03
C GLY A 92 -4.57 21.68 0.69
#